data_AF-A0A1U7NQ25-F1
#
_entry.id   AF-A0A1U7NQ25-F1
#
_cell.length_a   1.000
_cell.length_b   1.000
_cell.length_c   1.000
_cell.angle_alpha   90.00
_cell.angle_beta   90.00
_cell.angle_gamma   90.00
#
_symmetry.space_group_name_H-M   'P 1'
#
loop_
_entity.id
_entity.type
_entity.pdbx_description
1 polymer ?
#
loop_
_entity_poly.entity_id
_entity_poly.type
_entity_poly.pdbx_seq_one_letter_code
_entity_poly.pdbx_strand_id
1 'polypeptide(L)'
;MVKEELMARLSAGVGASEEGAKILKDVEKDGSLVSKEDFETQLKSLEELSKKYAEYGDEDMLAFTKKKIEIFERAINILEGED
;
A
#
# COMPACT_ATOMS: atom_id res chain seq x y z
N MET A 1 -0.06 17.54 -1.53
CA MET A 1 0.92 16.84 -0.67
C MET A 1 2.09 16.41 -1.54
N VAL A 2 3.33 16.51 -1.05
CA VAL A 2 4.51 15.99 -1.76
C VAL A 2 4.78 14.54 -1.34
N LYS A 3 5.47 13.76 -2.19
CA LYS A 3 5.78 12.34 -1.94
C LYS A 3 6.34 12.08 -0.53
N GLU A 4 7.29 12.90 -0.09
CA GLU A 4 7.96 12.75 1.20
C GLU A 4 6.99 12.90 2.38
N GLU A 5 6.03 13.81 2.27
CA GLU A 5 5.02 14.07 3.30
C GLU A 5 4.02 12.90 3.40
N LEU A 6 3.61 12.35 2.26
CA LEU A 6 2.78 11.14 2.20
C LEU A 6 3.51 9.94 2.82
N MET A 7 4.77 9.71 2.44
CA MET A 7 5.58 8.62 2.99
C MET A 7 5.82 8.75 4.48
N ALA A 8 6.00 9.97 5.00
CA ALA A 8 6.14 10.22 6.43
C ALA A 8 4.85 9.85 7.21
N ARG A 9 3.68 10.24 6.69
CA ARG A 9 2.38 9.87 7.28
C ARG A 9 2.13 8.37 7.23
N LEU A 10 2.42 7.72 6.10
CA LEU A 10 2.32 6.27 5.97
C LEU A 10 3.26 5.54 6.92
N SER A 11 4.51 6.00 7.06
CA SER A 11 5.48 5.45 8.00
C SER A 11 4.99 5.50 9.46
N ALA A 12 4.37 6.62 9.85
CA ALA A 12 3.75 6.75 11.18
C ALA A 12 2.58 5.77 11.39
N GLY A 13 1.80 5.50 10.33
CA GLY A 13 0.63 4.62 10.38
C GLY A 13 0.94 3.12 10.37
N VAL A 14 2.02 2.71 9.72
CA VAL A 14 2.41 1.29 9.55
C VAL A 14 3.23 0.76 10.75
N GLY A 15 3.83 1.67 11.52
CA GLY A 15 4.70 1.32 12.65
C GLY A 15 6.04 0.72 12.20
N ALA A 16 6.98 0.60 13.14
CA ALA A 16 8.36 0.18 12.87
C ALA A 16 8.52 -1.35 12.68
N SER A 17 7.65 -1.97 11.89
CA SER A 17 7.78 -3.39 11.53
C SER A 17 8.69 -3.55 10.31
N GLU A 18 9.48 -4.63 10.28
CA GLU A 18 10.42 -4.91 9.18
C GLU A 18 9.68 -5.18 7.85
N GLU A 19 8.50 -5.81 7.93
CA GLU A 19 7.60 -5.99 6.79
C GLU A 19 6.97 -4.68 6.33
N GLY A 20 6.52 -3.84 7.27
CA GLY A 20 5.97 -2.52 6.96
C GLY A 20 6.99 -1.63 6.25
N ALA A 21 8.25 -1.63 6.70
CA ALA A 21 9.35 -0.93 6.05
C ALA A 21 9.63 -1.44 4.63
N LYS A 22 9.55 -2.76 4.40
CA LYS A 22 9.67 -3.35 3.06
C LYS A 22 8.54 -2.89 2.14
N ILE A 23 7.30 -2.90 2.62
CA ILE A 23 6.14 -2.50 1.82
C ILE A 23 6.18 -1.00 1.50
N LEU A 24 6.54 -0.16 2.48
CA LEU A 24 6.73 1.28 2.25
C LEU A 24 7.82 1.55 1.22
N LYS A 25 8.92 0.79 1.23
CA LYS A 25 9.97 0.92 0.22
C LYS A 25 9.50 0.50 -1.17
N ASP A 26 8.62 -0.49 -1.28
CA ASP A 26 8.02 -0.87 -2.55
C ASP A 26 7.05 0.22 -3.05
N VAL A 27 6.21 0.78 -2.17
CA VAL A 27 5.36 1.96 -2.48
C VAL A 27 6.21 3.15 -2.94
N GLU A 28 7.34 3.39 -2.29
CA GLU A 28 8.25 4.48 -2.65
C GLU A 28 8.94 4.25 -4.00
N LYS A 29 9.32 3.00 -4.30
CA LYS A 29 9.93 2.61 -5.58
C LYS A 29 8.97 2.73 -6.75
N ASP A 30 7.68 2.52 -6.51
CA ASP A 30 6.59 2.80 -7.44
C ASP A 30 6.39 4.32 -7.55
N GLY A 31 7.48 5.07 -7.77
CA GLY A 31 7.63 6.52 -7.62
C GLY A 31 6.75 7.42 -8.49
N SER A 32 5.80 6.81 -9.20
CA SER A 32 4.66 7.44 -9.86
C SER A 32 3.49 7.72 -8.89
N LEU A 33 3.40 7.01 -7.75
CA LEU A 33 2.26 7.04 -6.84
C LEU A 33 2.24 8.31 -5.96
N VAL A 34 1.97 9.45 -6.58
CA VAL A 34 1.72 10.73 -5.89
C VAL A 34 0.30 11.24 -6.09
N SER A 35 -0.46 10.59 -6.98
CA SER A 35 -1.87 10.90 -7.21
C SER A 35 -2.77 9.81 -6.63
N LYS A 36 -3.97 10.22 -6.20
CA LYS A 36 -5.01 9.31 -5.71
C LYS A 36 -5.37 8.24 -6.77
N GLU A 37 -5.52 8.66 -8.03
CA GLU A 37 -5.91 7.77 -9.13
C GLU A 37 -4.88 6.65 -9.37
N ASP A 38 -3.59 6.95 -9.20
CA ASP A 38 -2.53 5.94 -9.33
C ASP A 38 -2.63 4.91 -8.18
N PHE A 39 -2.86 5.36 -6.95
CA PHE A 39 -3.08 4.48 -5.80
C PHE A 39 -4.33 3.63 -5.96
N GLU A 40 -5.45 4.18 -6.43
CA GLU A 40 -6.68 3.44 -6.69
C GLU A 40 -6.50 2.37 -7.77
N THR A 41 -5.74 2.67 -8.82
CA THR A 41 -5.42 1.73 -9.90
C THR A 41 -4.60 0.55 -9.39
N GLN A 42 -3.59 0.83 -8.56
CA GLN A 42 -2.78 -0.21 -7.94
C GLN A 42 -3.55 -1.01 -6.90
N LEU A 43 -4.41 -0.36 -6.11
CA LEU A 43 -5.27 -1.01 -5.12
C LEU A 43 -6.14 -2.09 -5.78
N LYS A 44 -6.83 -1.75 -6.89
CA LYS A 44 -7.61 -2.73 -7.67
C LYS A 44 -6.77 -3.92 -8.14
N SER A 45 -5.54 -3.64 -8.61
CA SER A 45 -4.62 -4.68 -9.06
C SER A 45 -4.20 -5.62 -7.91
N LEU A 46 -3.96 -5.06 -6.72
CA LEU A 46 -3.62 -5.83 -5.51
C LEU A 46 -4.80 -6.64 -4.99
N GLU A 47 -6.03 -6.12 -5.06
CA GLU A 47 -7.24 -6.85 -4.70
C GLU A 47 -7.46 -8.07 -5.60
N GLU A 48 -7.25 -7.93 -6.91
CA GLU A 48 -7.30 -9.06 -7.85
C GLU A 48 -6.19 -10.08 -7.56
N LEU A 49 -4.98 -9.60 -7.25
CA LEU A 49 -3.85 -10.46 -6.92
C LEU A 49 -4.08 -11.23 -5.61
N SER A 50 -4.66 -10.57 -4.60
CA SER A 50 -5.07 -11.15 -3.33
C SER A 50 -6.08 -12.29 -3.53
N LYS A 51 -7.08 -12.10 -4.40
CA LYS A 51 -8.02 -13.17 -4.76
C LYS A 51 -7.32 -14.37 -5.39
N LYS A 52 -6.38 -14.14 -6.32
CA LYS A 52 -5.59 -15.21 -6.95
C LYS A 52 -4.73 -15.96 -5.93
N TYR A 53 -4.05 -15.28 -5.02
CA TYR A 53 -3.25 -15.94 -3.98
C TYR A 53 -4.11 -16.76 -3.02
N ALA A 54 -5.32 -16.26 -2.68
CA ALA A 54 -6.28 -17.03 -1.90
C ALA A 54 -6.74 -18.30 -2.63
N GLU A 55 -6.98 -18.23 -3.95
CA GLU A 55 -7.33 -19.39 -4.77
C GLU A 55 -6.18 -20.41 -4.90
N TYR A 56 -4.94 -19.92 -4.97
CA TYR A 56 -3.74 -20.77 -5.05
C TYR A 56 -3.31 -21.33 -3.69
N GLY A 57 -3.91 -20.87 -2.58
CA GLY A 57 -3.52 -21.27 -1.22
C GLY A 57 -2.13 -20.76 -0.81
N ASP A 58 -1.66 -19.68 -1.44
CA ASP A 58 -0.39 -19.04 -1.08
C ASP A 58 -0.62 -18.04 0.07
N GLU A 59 -0.61 -18.56 1.30
CA GLU A 59 -0.93 -17.80 2.50
C GLU A 59 0.08 -16.68 2.78
N ASP A 60 1.36 -16.90 2.47
CA ASP A 60 2.43 -15.91 2.67
C ASP A 60 2.24 -14.72 1.72
N MET A 61 2.00 -14.99 0.42
CA MET A 61 1.74 -13.94 -0.56
C MET A 61 0.41 -13.24 -0.32
N LEU A 62 -0.62 -13.98 0.13
CA LEU A 62 -1.90 -13.40 0.51
C LEU A 62 -1.75 -12.42 1.69
N ALA A 63 -1.04 -12.83 2.74
CA ALA A 63 -0.80 -11.99 3.91
C ALA A 63 0.00 -10.74 3.55
N PHE A 64 1.05 -10.88 2.73
CA PHE A 64 1.84 -9.77 2.23
C PHE A 64 1.01 -8.81 1.37
N THR A 65 0.21 -9.34 0.45
CA THR A 65 -0.64 -8.53 -0.44
C THR A 65 -1.71 -7.78 0.34
N LYS A 66 -2.30 -8.37 1.38
CA LYS A 66 -3.27 -7.71 2.27
C LYS A 66 -2.64 -6.53 3.03
N LYS A 67 -1.44 -6.70 3.59
CA LYS A 67 -0.72 -5.59 4.22
C LYS A 67 -0.42 -4.46 3.21
N LYS A 68 -0.12 -4.81 1.96
CA LYS A 68 0.07 -3.83 0.89
C LYS A 68 -1.22 -3.08 0.56
N ILE A 69 -2.36 -3.78 0.49
CA ILE A 69 -3.69 -3.18 0.31
C ILE A 69 -3.97 -2.14 1.41
N GLU A 70 -3.79 -2.50 2.69
CA GLU A 70 -4.03 -1.58 3.82
C GLU A 70 -3.20 -0.29 3.72
N ILE A 71 -1.95 -0.39 3.24
CA ILE A 71 -1.07 0.77 3.06
C ILE A 71 -1.56 1.67 1.91
N PHE A 72 -2.03 1.07 0.81
CA PHE A 72 -2.58 1.82 -0.32
C PHE A 72 -3.91 2.49 0.03
N GLU A 73 -4.80 1.82 0.75
CA GLU A 73 -6.04 2.40 1.27
C GLU A 73 -5.73 3.60 2.18
N ARG A 74 -4.74 3.46 3.07
CA ARG A 74 -4.32 4.58 3.91
C ARG A 74 -3.72 5.73 3.11
N ALA A 75 -2.95 5.44 2.06
CA ALA A 75 -2.40 6.48 1.19
C ALA A 75 -3.52 7.28 0.50
N ILE A 76 -4.58 6.59 0.06
CA ILE A 76 -5.77 7.21 -0.52
C ILE A 76 -6.46 8.11 0.51
N ASN A 77 -6.74 7.60 1.72
CA ASN A 77 -7.38 8.38 2.79
C ASN A 77 -6.59 9.65 3.15
N ILE A 78 -5.25 9.55 3.22
CA ILE A 78 -4.37 10.70 3.44
C ILE A 78 -4.51 11.74 2.32
N LEU A 79 -4.59 11.29 1.07
CA LEU A 79 -4.75 12.16 -0.09
C LEU A 79 -6.16 12.77 -0.18
N GLU A 80 -7.17 12.10 0.34
CA GLU A 80 -8.54 12.62 0.48
C GLU A 80 -8.69 13.60 1.65
N GLY A 81 -7.71 13.64 2.55
CA GLY A 81 -7.75 14.48 3.76
C GLY A 81 -8.60 13.88 4.88
N GLU A 82 -8.83 12.56 4.85
CA GLU A 82 -9.58 11.81 5.85
C GLU A 82 -8.68 11.21 6.97
N ASP A 83 -7.37 11.55 6.96
CA ASP A 83 -6.32 11.05 7.89
C ASP A 83 -5.81 12.11 8.89
#